data_AF-A0A1V2LHS6-F1
#
_entry.id   AF-A0A1V2LHS6-F1
#
_cell.length_a   1.000
_cell.length_b   1.000
_cell.length_c   1.000
_cell.angle_alpha   90.00
_cell.angle_beta   90.00
_cell.angle_gamma   90.00
#
_symmetry.space_group_name_H-M   'P 1'
#
loop_
_entity.id
_entity.type
_entity.pdbx_description
1 polymer ?
#
loop_
_entity_poly.entity_id
_entity_poly.type
_entity_poly.pdbx_seq_one_letter_code
_entity_poly.pdbx_strand_id
1 'polypeptide(L)'
;MVDSSFLTNTTCLHVSNLDASLEWYIKSFGVSVIKRTQQENYKSAFIALDSDGHPSRGLSVSARSGVIELRELLGEIGKKATVYDGNQDPYKGFGHLCFSVSNIEAAQKKLLEQGVQFKKRLEDGSMNFVAFVQDPDGYWVELIENQIHKEAGVYNLQSNRMNHTMVRVKDAHKSLEFYKGVLGMKHFSTLDFPDMKFSLYFVGYEHSEGYTENKEDFTQQASRQSIIELTHNYGTENDDSFPGYYVFGKDDSAVGFDHFSVSCKDPKGVAKELKARGAAIVAETAEAFTIADPDGWRKSVNWYTDIFGVSVIKKVRNEDYESAFLALDSELHPNKGLPLSCRDGVIELRQPMNAGEVTIENGNNEPYKGFGHICFSVSDIEATQKELLEKHVEFKKKLEEGRQHNIAFVYDPDHYWIELVENEINRRDGVYDLPSNRMNHTMIRVKDPKKSLEFYCVKLGMRLFSTSDHPNAKFTNYFIGYDHDPDYLENREEKLTQFARQSVIELCHNYGTEDDSSFHYYVFNEANDNVKGFDHISISTKNLDSFVRHLQSKDVEVTTNKSDNATIHDPDGWKIEIHSYDYLSQ
;
A
#
# COMPACT_ATOMS: atom_id res chain seq x y z
N MET A 1 -23.73 2.41 -5.27
CA MET A 1 -22.47 3.16 -5.18
C MET A 1 -21.64 2.72 -3.99
N VAL A 2 -22.09 2.98 -2.76
CA VAL A 2 -21.31 2.69 -1.55
C VAL A 2 -21.52 1.24 -1.10
N ASP A 3 -20.41 0.53 -0.94
CA ASP A 3 -20.33 -0.82 -0.39
C ASP A 3 -19.32 -0.85 0.78
N SER A 4 -19.09 -2.03 1.35
CA SER A 4 -18.19 -2.22 2.50
C SER A 4 -16.73 -1.84 2.24
N SER A 5 -16.31 -1.61 0.98
CA SER A 5 -14.96 -1.14 0.67
C SER A 5 -14.75 0.35 0.91
N PHE A 6 -15.82 1.12 1.09
CA PHE A 6 -15.72 2.55 1.33
C PHE A 6 -15.23 2.84 2.74
N LEU A 7 -14.05 3.45 2.82
CA LEU A 7 -13.41 3.86 4.06
C LEU A 7 -13.07 5.34 4.00
N THR A 8 -13.37 6.08 5.06
CA THR A 8 -12.66 7.34 5.31
C THR A 8 -11.30 6.94 5.82
N ASN A 9 -10.27 7.37 5.09
CA ASN A 9 -8.96 6.77 5.18
C ASN A 9 -7.95 7.75 5.77
N THR A 10 -7.62 8.78 5.00
CA THR A 10 -6.47 9.65 5.27
C THR A 10 -6.89 11.09 5.48
N THR A 11 -6.28 11.77 6.44
CA THR A 11 -6.29 13.23 6.52
C THR A 11 -4.91 13.76 6.18
N CYS A 12 -4.81 14.66 5.20
CA CYS A 12 -3.53 15.23 4.77
C CYS A 12 -3.33 16.63 5.37
N LEU A 13 -2.21 16.81 6.07
CA LEU A 13 -1.74 18.09 6.62
C LEU A 13 -0.39 18.45 6.00
N HIS A 14 -0.23 19.69 5.58
CA HIS A 14 1.10 20.25 5.32
C HIS A 14 1.81 20.52 6.64
N VAL A 15 3.10 20.20 6.71
CA VAL A 15 3.98 20.41 7.86
C VAL A 15 5.25 21.12 7.42
N SER A 16 5.80 21.97 8.29
CA SER A 16 7.02 22.73 7.97
C SER A 16 8.28 21.87 8.05
N ASN A 17 8.24 20.78 8.83
CA ASN A 17 9.32 19.83 8.97
C ASN A 17 8.76 18.42 9.26
N LEU A 18 8.85 17.54 8.26
CA LEU A 18 8.29 16.20 8.33
C LEU A 18 8.89 15.37 9.46
N ASP A 19 10.19 15.44 9.67
CA ASP A 19 10.88 14.58 10.65
C ASP A 19 10.55 15.02 12.09
N ALA A 20 10.46 16.33 12.34
CA ALA A 20 10.05 16.86 13.64
C ALA A 20 8.59 16.50 13.96
N SER A 21 7.67 16.62 12.99
CA SER A 21 6.28 16.24 13.17
C SER A 21 6.16 14.73 13.40
N LEU A 22 6.88 13.90 12.65
CA LEU A 22 6.90 12.46 12.87
C LEU A 22 7.38 12.07 14.26
N GLU A 23 8.51 12.63 14.72
CA GLU A 23 9.01 12.39 16.08
C GLU A 23 7.94 12.72 17.12
N TRP A 24 7.26 13.86 16.95
CA TRP A 24 6.21 14.30 17.86
C TRP A 24 5.00 13.37 17.90
N TYR A 25 4.45 12.99 16.74
CA TYR A 25 3.27 12.09 16.69
C TYR A 25 3.62 10.69 17.22
N ILE A 26 4.78 10.14 16.86
CA ILE A 26 5.25 8.82 17.33
C ILE A 26 5.39 8.84 18.86
N LYS A 27 6.06 9.85 19.42
CA LYS A 27 6.31 9.96 20.86
C LYS A 27 5.03 10.21 21.67
N SER A 28 4.15 11.07 21.16
CA SER A 28 2.94 11.51 21.87
C SER A 28 1.83 10.46 21.82
N PHE A 29 1.59 9.87 20.65
CA PHE A 29 0.43 9.02 20.40
C PHE A 29 0.77 7.55 20.09
N GLY A 30 2.05 7.20 19.94
CA GLY A 30 2.46 5.84 19.63
C GLY A 30 2.01 5.37 18.24
N VAL A 31 1.89 6.31 17.30
CA VAL A 31 1.64 5.97 15.89
C VAL A 31 2.91 5.38 15.25
N SER A 32 2.73 4.62 14.18
CA SER A 32 3.79 4.09 13.33
C SER A 32 3.76 4.78 11.97
N VAL A 33 4.92 4.90 11.33
CA VAL A 33 4.99 5.24 9.90
C VAL A 33 4.57 4.00 9.11
N ILE A 34 3.55 4.13 8.27
CA ILE A 34 3.00 3.04 7.43
C ILE A 34 3.60 3.08 6.03
N LYS A 35 3.80 4.29 5.50
CA LYS A 35 4.33 4.52 4.16
C LYS A 35 5.06 5.86 4.10
N ARG A 36 6.12 5.94 3.30
CA ARG A 36 6.75 7.19 2.88
C ARG A 36 6.67 7.31 1.37
N THR A 37 6.52 8.53 0.89
CA THR A 37 6.57 8.84 -0.54
C THR A 37 7.38 10.11 -0.76
N GLN A 38 8.06 10.19 -1.89
CA GLN A 38 8.75 11.39 -2.31
C GLN A 38 8.40 11.67 -3.77
N GLN A 39 8.05 12.93 -4.02
CA GLN A 39 7.86 13.52 -5.34
C GLN A 39 8.89 14.64 -5.51
N GLU A 40 8.95 15.22 -6.70
CA GLU A 40 9.87 16.32 -7.02
C GLU A 40 9.71 17.52 -6.06
N ASN A 41 8.46 17.89 -5.76
CA ASN A 41 8.10 19.10 -5.03
C ASN A 41 7.61 18.85 -3.60
N TYR A 42 7.50 17.61 -3.14
CA TYR A 42 7.15 17.30 -1.75
C TYR A 42 7.60 15.91 -1.34
N LYS A 43 7.73 15.70 -0.03
CA LYS A 43 7.82 14.37 0.59
C LYS A 43 6.67 14.20 1.58
N SER A 44 6.18 12.98 1.73
CA SER A 44 5.10 12.65 2.67
C SER A 44 5.45 11.43 3.51
N ALA A 45 4.86 11.37 4.70
CA ALA A 45 4.76 10.17 5.51
C ALA A 45 3.31 9.94 5.95
N PHE A 46 2.85 8.72 5.78
CA PHE A 46 1.53 8.26 6.21
C PHE A 46 1.70 7.57 7.56
N ILE A 47 1.12 8.13 8.61
CA ILE A 47 1.19 7.61 9.98
C ILE A 47 -0.17 7.10 10.43
N ALA A 48 -0.20 6.03 11.22
CA ALA A 48 -1.41 5.50 11.81
C ALA A 48 -1.11 4.74 13.11
N LEU A 49 -2.13 4.50 13.93
CA LEU A 49 -2.02 3.62 15.10
C LEU A 49 -1.92 2.17 14.61
N ASP A 50 -0.78 1.53 14.90
CA ASP A 50 -0.42 0.20 14.38
C ASP A 50 0.16 -0.73 15.47
N SER A 51 -0.14 -0.42 16.73
CA SER A 51 0.34 -1.18 17.89
C SER A 51 -0.23 -2.59 17.94
N ASP A 52 0.45 -3.48 18.67
CA ASP A 52 0.02 -4.85 18.92
C ASP A 52 -1.42 -4.92 19.41
N GLY A 53 -2.26 -5.66 18.68
CA GLY A 53 -3.68 -5.83 18.98
C GLY A 53 -4.58 -4.68 18.54
N HIS A 54 -4.08 -3.64 17.86
CA HIS A 54 -4.93 -2.64 17.22
C HIS A 54 -5.70 -3.25 16.03
N PRO A 55 -7.00 -2.95 15.83
CA PRO A 55 -7.81 -3.59 14.79
C PRO A 55 -7.29 -3.42 13.37
N SER A 56 -6.59 -2.31 13.10
CA SER A 56 -6.05 -2.01 11.77
C SER A 56 -4.58 -2.42 11.60
N ARG A 57 -4.01 -3.19 12.54
CA ARG A 57 -2.59 -3.52 12.52
C ARG A 57 -2.18 -4.22 11.22
N GLY A 58 -1.10 -3.75 10.60
CA GLY A 58 -0.52 -4.36 9.39
C GLY A 58 -1.32 -4.12 8.10
N LEU A 59 -2.46 -3.43 8.18
CA LEU A 59 -3.20 -2.99 7.00
C LEU A 59 -2.45 -1.85 6.30
N SER A 60 -2.53 -1.85 4.97
CA SER A 60 -1.98 -0.79 4.14
C SER A 60 -2.68 0.55 4.36
N VAL A 61 -2.12 1.63 3.81
CA VAL A 61 -2.78 2.95 3.81
C VAL A 61 -4.19 2.82 3.22
N SER A 62 -4.34 2.28 2.01
CA SER A 62 -5.63 2.17 1.31
C SER A 62 -6.66 1.27 2.01
N ALA A 63 -6.19 0.29 2.79
CA ALA A 63 -7.03 -0.72 3.42
C ALA A 63 -7.47 -0.37 4.86
N ARG A 64 -7.09 0.80 5.38
CA ARG A 64 -7.35 1.17 6.79
C ARG A 64 -7.97 2.55 6.94
N SER A 65 -8.59 2.75 8.09
CA SER A 65 -9.00 4.07 8.59
C SER A 65 -7.97 4.62 9.57
N GLY A 66 -8.03 5.93 9.80
CA GLY A 66 -7.26 6.60 10.85
C GLY A 66 -5.83 6.93 10.45
N VAL A 67 -5.60 7.15 9.16
CA VAL A 67 -4.29 7.55 8.62
C VAL A 67 -4.19 9.08 8.62
N ILE A 68 -3.03 9.59 8.98
CA ILE A 68 -2.65 11.00 8.79
C ILE A 68 -1.50 11.02 7.78
N GLU A 69 -1.67 11.73 6.68
CA GLU A 69 -0.56 12.07 5.79
C GLU A 69 0.05 13.40 6.26
N LEU A 70 1.31 13.36 6.66
CA LEU A 70 2.11 14.55 6.91
C LEU A 70 2.93 14.85 5.66
N ARG A 71 2.78 16.03 5.09
CA ARG A 71 3.41 16.43 3.81
C ARG A 71 4.29 17.66 4.00
N GLU A 72 5.56 17.56 3.62
CA GLU A 72 6.49 18.68 3.59
C GLU A 72 6.76 19.07 2.13
N LEU A 73 6.49 20.34 1.78
CA LEU A 73 6.79 20.90 0.48
C LEU A 73 8.30 21.16 0.34
N LEU A 74 8.84 20.88 -0.84
CA LEU A 74 10.27 20.96 -1.14
C LEU A 74 10.56 22.09 -2.16
N GLY A 75 11.85 22.37 -2.36
CA GLY A 75 12.32 23.32 -3.37
C GLY A 75 11.87 24.76 -3.11
N GLU A 76 11.70 25.53 -4.19
CA GLU A 76 11.30 26.94 -4.12
C GLU A 76 9.87 27.13 -3.61
N ILE A 77 9.00 26.14 -3.79
CA ILE A 77 7.64 26.16 -3.26
C ILE A 77 7.71 26.05 -1.73
N GLY A 78 8.42 25.05 -1.20
CA GLY A 78 8.59 24.86 0.24
C GLY A 78 9.21 26.07 0.94
N LYS A 79 10.17 26.75 0.31
CA LYS A 79 10.78 27.98 0.87
C LYS A 79 9.81 29.17 1.00
N LYS A 80 8.75 29.20 0.19
CA LYS A 80 7.75 30.28 0.18
C LYS A 80 6.50 29.94 0.98
N ALA A 81 6.24 28.65 1.20
CA ALA A 81 5.07 28.17 1.89
C ALA A 81 5.14 28.46 3.39
N THR A 82 4.05 28.99 3.94
CA THR A 82 3.80 29.12 5.38
C THR A 82 2.68 28.16 5.76
N VAL A 83 2.91 27.34 6.78
CA VAL A 83 1.92 26.39 7.31
C VAL A 83 1.03 27.10 8.33
N TYR A 84 -0.29 26.93 8.20
CA TYR A 84 -1.31 27.50 9.08
C TYR A 84 -2.16 26.42 9.73
N ASP A 85 -2.40 26.58 11.04
CA ASP A 85 -3.09 25.60 11.89
C ASP A 85 -4.62 25.51 11.69
N GLY A 86 -5.20 26.39 10.85
CA GLY A 86 -6.64 26.42 10.57
C GLY A 86 -7.50 27.23 11.55
N ASN A 87 -6.94 27.81 12.60
CA ASN A 87 -7.70 28.37 13.73
C ASN A 87 -7.59 29.90 13.90
N GLN A 88 -6.95 30.60 12.95
CA GLN A 88 -6.91 32.06 12.90
C GLN A 88 -7.37 32.61 11.54
N ASP A 89 -7.95 33.81 11.55
CA ASP A 89 -8.29 34.52 10.31
C ASP A 89 -7.01 34.92 9.54
N PRO A 90 -7.01 34.86 8.19
CA PRO A 90 -8.13 34.47 7.31
C PRO A 90 -8.27 32.95 7.10
N TYR A 91 -7.41 32.13 7.69
CA TYR A 91 -7.32 30.68 7.47
C TYR A 91 -8.17 29.85 8.44
N LYS A 92 -9.27 30.40 8.94
CA LYS A 92 -10.04 29.84 10.07
C LYS A 92 -10.95 28.66 9.71
N GLY A 93 -10.52 27.76 8.83
CA GLY A 93 -11.35 26.68 8.31
C GLY A 93 -11.18 25.34 9.03
N PHE A 94 -9.96 24.82 9.09
CA PHE A 94 -9.66 23.55 9.75
C PHE A 94 -9.70 23.71 11.27
N GLY A 95 -10.32 22.77 11.98
CA GLY A 95 -10.41 22.81 13.44
C GLY A 95 -9.26 22.06 14.09
N HIS A 96 -9.30 20.74 14.00
CA HIS A 96 -8.40 19.86 14.71
C HIS A 96 -8.41 18.44 14.15
N LEU A 97 -7.36 17.69 14.48
CA LEU A 97 -7.43 16.23 14.52
C LEU A 97 -7.89 15.80 15.91
N CYS A 98 -8.48 14.63 16.04
CA CYS A 98 -8.82 14.05 17.35
C CYS A 98 -8.24 12.67 17.52
N PHE A 99 -7.56 12.45 18.65
CA PHE A 99 -7.20 11.13 19.14
C PHE A 99 -8.10 10.77 20.32
N SER A 100 -8.90 9.72 20.15
CA SER A 100 -9.60 9.11 21.28
C SER A 100 -8.67 8.14 22.01
N VAL A 101 -8.72 8.16 23.35
CA VAL A 101 -7.82 7.42 24.23
C VAL A 101 -8.61 6.63 25.29
N SER A 102 -8.03 5.56 25.81
CA SER A 102 -8.64 4.74 26.88
C SER A 102 -8.94 5.53 28.15
N ASN A 103 -7.97 6.33 28.59
CA ASN A 103 -8.03 7.11 29.83
C ASN A 103 -7.44 8.50 29.59
N ILE A 104 -8.29 9.52 29.56
CA ILE A 104 -7.88 10.88 29.17
C ILE A 104 -7.01 11.57 30.23
N GLU A 105 -7.24 11.30 31.52
CA GLU A 105 -6.41 11.84 32.61
C GLU A 105 -4.99 11.26 32.54
N ALA A 106 -4.87 9.95 32.31
CA ALA A 106 -3.58 9.29 32.15
C ALA A 106 -2.85 9.77 30.89
N ALA A 107 -3.58 9.98 29.78
CA ALA A 107 -3.04 10.55 28.56
C ALA A 107 -2.53 11.99 28.78
N GLN A 108 -3.33 12.87 29.41
CA GLN A 108 -2.92 14.23 29.74
C GLN A 108 -1.64 14.22 30.60
N LYS A 109 -1.60 13.39 31.65
CA LYS A 109 -0.42 13.26 32.50
C LYS A 109 0.83 12.89 31.69
N LYS A 110 0.75 11.85 30.84
CA LYS A 110 1.86 11.42 29.99
C LYS A 110 2.33 12.54 29.05
N LEU A 111 1.40 13.24 28.39
CA LEU A 111 1.74 14.32 27.45
C LEU A 111 2.41 15.50 28.16
N LEU A 112 1.95 15.85 29.38
CA LEU A 112 2.60 16.86 30.22
C LEU A 112 4.03 16.44 30.61
N GLU A 113 4.24 15.19 31.02
CA GLU A 113 5.56 14.64 31.34
C GLU A 113 6.52 14.64 30.12
N GLN A 114 5.97 14.50 28.92
CA GLN A 114 6.72 14.58 27.66
C GLN A 114 7.02 16.02 27.20
N GLY A 115 6.47 17.03 27.89
CA GLY A 115 6.65 18.45 27.55
C GLY A 115 5.79 18.91 26.37
N VAL A 116 4.72 18.18 26.04
CA VAL A 116 3.80 18.56 24.95
C VAL A 116 3.05 19.85 25.33
N GLN A 117 2.90 20.76 24.37
CA GLN A 117 2.18 22.01 24.58
C GLN A 117 0.68 21.78 24.61
N PHE A 118 0.01 22.28 25.65
CA PHE A 118 -1.45 22.23 25.78
C PHE A 118 -2.06 23.56 25.37
N LYS A 119 -3.06 23.49 24.49
CA LYS A 119 -3.95 24.60 24.20
C LYS A 119 -5.06 24.71 25.25
N LYS A 120 -5.53 23.57 25.76
CA LYS A 120 -6.56 23.46 26.80
C LYS A 120 -6.36 22.16 27.56
N ARG A 121 -6.28 22.22 28.89
CA ARG A 121 -6.25 21.05 29.78
C ARG A 121 -7.64 20.65 30.25
N LEU A 122 -7.76 19.51 30.90
CA LEU A 122 -9.04 19.04 31.48
C LEU A 122 -9.55 19.99 32.56
N GLU A 123 -8.65 20.57 33.36
CA GLU A 123 -8.98 21.55 34.39
C GLU A 123 -9.31 22.95 33.85
N ASP A 124 -9.06 23.20 32.56
CA ASP A 124 -9.29 24.50 31.94
C ASP A 124 -10.75 24.61 31.45
N GLY A 125 -11.51 25.51 32.08
CA GLY A 125 -12.91 25.78 31.71
C GLY A 125 -13.90 24.77 32.28
N SER A 126 -15.14 24.78 31.77
CA SER A 126 -16.23 23.93 32.26
C SER A 126 -16.28 22.55 31.60
N MET A 127 -15.64 22.37 30.44
CA MET A 127 -15.63 21.10 29.70
C MET A 127 -14.42 20.26 30.13
N ASN A 128 -14.58 19.44 31.15
CA ASN A 128 -13.51 18.64 31.75
C ASN A 128 -13.33 17.23 31.13
N PHE A 129 -14.04 16.93 30.05
CA PHE A 129 -13.99 15.65 29.33
C PHE A 129 -13.21 15.74 28.01
N VAL A 130 -12.63 16.91 27.70
CA VAL A 130 -11.88 17.18 26.48
C VAL A 130 -10.62 18.00 26.78
N ALA A 131 -9.52 17.67 26.12
CA ALA A 131 -8.28 18.43 26.16
C ALA A 131 -7.75 18.68 24.74
N PHE A 132 -6.94 19.71 24.56
CA PHE A 132 -6.30 20.04 23.28
C PHE A 132 -4.81 20.24 23.48
N VAL A 133 -4.02 19.55 22.68
CA VAL A 133 -2.58 19.78 22.54
C VAL A 133 -2.25 20.41 21.19
N GLN A 134 -1.05 20.93 21.05
CA GLN A 134 -0.55 21.48 19.79
C GLN A 134 0.62 20.65 19.27
N ASP A 135 0.57 20.32 17.99
CA ASP A 135 1.69 19.71 17.28
C ASP A 135 2.78 20.76 16.93
N PRO A 136 3.91 20.37 16.32
CA PRO A 136 5.01 21.30 16.04
C PRO A 136 4.65 22.49 15.13
N ASP A 137 3.65 22.35 14.27
CA ASP A 137 3.17 23.40 13.37
C ASP A 137 2.00 24.19 14.00
N GLY A 138 1.59 23.83 15.21
CA GLY A 138 0.55 24.50 15.98
C GLY A 138 -0.85 23.95 15.75
N TYR A 139 -1.02 22.90 14.91
CA TYR A 139 -2.32 22.26 14.70
C TYR A 139 -2.87 21.75 16.03
N TRP A 140 -4.16 21.93 16.22
CA TRP A 140 -4.83 21.46 17.42
C TRP A 140 -5.10 19.97 17.28
N VAL A 141 -4.76 19.23 18.34
CA VAL A 141 -5.05 17.81 18.47
C VAL A 141 -5.91 17.61 19.71
N GLU A 142 -7.18 17.29 19.50
CA GLU A 142 -8.16 16.99 20.53
C GLU A 142 -7.91 15.60 21.15
N LEU A 143 -8.15 15.51 22.45
CA LEU A 143 -8.20 14.27 23.21
C LEU A 143 -9.60 14.08 23.77
N ILE A 144 -10.18 12.91 23.49
CA ILE A 144 -11.45 12.45 24.06
C ILE A 144 -11.28 11.03 24.62
N GLU A 145 -12.15 10.63 25.55
CA GLU A 145 -12.07 9.30 26.16
C GLU A 145 -13.03 8.30 25.49
N ASN A 146 -12.51 7.17 24.99
CA ASN A 146 -13.31 6.16 24.27
C ASN A 146 -13.76 4.96 25.12
N GLN A 147 -13.32 4.86 26.38
CA GLN A 147 -13.58 3.73 27.29
C GLN A 147 -13.05 2.34 26.85
N ILE A 148 -12.43 2.22 25.67
CA ILE A 148 -11.92 0.93 25.16
C ILE A 148 -10.73 0.52 26.03
N HIS A 149 -10.81 -0.66 26.66
CA HIS A 149 -9.77 -1.18 27.56
C HIS A 149 -9.36 -0.17 28.64
N LYS A 150 -10.31 0.63 29.14
CA LYS A 150 -10.03 1.63 30.16
C LYS A 150 -9.65 0.95 31.47
N GLU A 151 -8.49 1.34 31.98
CA GLU A 151 -7.98 0.94 33.28
C GLU A 151 -7.59 2.20 34.08
N ALA A 152 -7.77 2.13 35.40
CA ALA A 152 -7.52 3.28 36.26
C ALA A 152 -6.02 3.64 36.25
N GLY A 153 -5.71 4.87 35.82
CA GLY A 153 -4.34 5.40 35.78
C GLY A 153 -3.45 4.81 34.68
N VAL A 154 -3.99 4.00 33.77
CA VAL A 154 -3.23 3.36 32.68
C VAL A 154 -3.57 4.02 31.35
N TYR A 155 -2.54 4.33 30.55
CA TYR A 155 -2.71 4.78 29.18
C TYR A 155 -2.39 3.64 28.21
N ASN A 156 -3.42 3.07 27.59
CA ASN A 156 -3.30 1.92 26.70
C ASN A 156 -3.28 2.34 25.22
N LEU A 157 -2.13 2.22 24.55
CA LEU A 157 -1.99 2.59 23.13
C LEU A 157 -2.86 1.74 22.18
N GLN A 158 -3.21 0.50 22.54
CA GLN A 158 -4.07 -0.37 21.72
C GLN A 158 -5.50 0.18 21.61
N SER A 159 -5.93 0.93 22.63
CA SER A 159 -7.26 1.55 22.68
C SER A 159 -7.38 2.79 21.80
N ASN A 160 -6.26 3.42 21.45
CA ASN A 160 -6.29 4.71 20.79
C ASN A 160 -6.97 4.59 19.42
N ARG A 161 -7.67 5.65 19.00
CA ARG A 161 -8.13 5.81 17.62
C ARG A 161 -7.79 7.21 17.16
N MET A 162 -7.39 7.36 15.90
CA MET A 162 -7.52 8.65 15.21
C MET A 162 -9.02 8.81 14.94
N ASN A 163 -9.73 9.49 15.83
CA ASN A 163 -11.19 9.46 15.88
C ASN A 163 -11.79 10.27 14.75
N HIS A 164 -11.49 11.57 14.70
CA HIS A 164 -12.07 12.44 13.71
C HIS A 164 -11.15 13.55 13.24
N THR A 165 -11.54 14.15 12.12
CA THR A 165 -10.97 15.37 11.58
C THR A 165 -12.07 16.41 11.51
N MET A 166 -11.85 17.58 12.13
CA MET A 166 -12.83 18.64 12.21
C MET A 166 -12.57 19.73 11.17
N VAL A 167 -13.62 20.08 10.43
CA VAL A 167 -13.64 21.25 9.53
C VAL A 167 -14.88 22.09 9.77
N ARG A 168 -14.73 23.41 9.59
CA ARG A 168 -15.86 24.33 9.64
C ARG A 168 -16.57 24.39 8.30
N VAL A 169 -17.89 24.45 8.36
CA VAL A 169 -18.77 24.57 7.20
C VAL A 169 -19.69 25.79 7.33
N LYS A 170 -19.98 26.43 6.21
CA LYS A 170 -20.85 27.60 6.12
C LYS A 170 -22.31 27.20 6.29
N ASP A 171 -22.73 26.07 5.74
CA ASP A 171 -24.13 25.64 5.72
C ASP A 171 -24.21 24.13 5.98
N ALA A 172 -24.50 23.76 7.23
CA ALA A 172 -24.57 22.36 7.64
C ALA A 172 -25.57 21.53 6.82
N HIS A 173 -26.68 22.12 6.35
CA HIS A 173 -27.66 21.40 5.57
C HIS A 173 -27.06 20.95 4.23
N LYS A 174 -26.43 21.88 3.50
CA LYS A 174 -25.77 21.58 2.22
C LYS A 174 -24.63 20.59 2.40
N SER A 175 -23.82 20.75 3.46
CA SER A 175 -22.73 19.81 3.73
C SER A 175 -23.29 18.42 4.04
N LEU A 176 -24.31 18.28 4.88
CA LEU A 176 -24.94 16.99 5.18
C LEU A 176 -25.57 16.35 3.94
N GLU A 177 -26.24 17.12 3.07
CA GLU A 177 -26.75 16.60 1.79
C GLU A 177 -25.62 16.07 0.91
N PHE A 178 -24.47 16.75 0.87
CA PHE A 178 -23.31 16.28 0.15
C PHE A 178 -22.74 14.99 0.76
N TYR A 179 -22.34 15.00 2.04
CA TYR A 179 -21.70 13.84 2.65
C TYR A 179 -22.61 12.60 2.66
N LYS A 180 -23.92 12.79 2.88
CA LYS A 180 -24.88 11.67 2.89
C LYS A 180 -25.39 11.28 1.51
N GLY A 181 -25.80 12.24 0.70
CA GLY A 181 -26.46 11.99 -0.58
C GLY A 181 -25.48 11.71 -1.72
N VAL A 182 -24.33 12.38 -1.71
CA VAL A 182 -23.30 12.27 -2.76
C VAL A 182 -22.28 11.21 -2.38
N LEU A 183 -21.70 11.28 -1.18
CA LEU A 183 -20.69 10.33 -0.71
C LEU A 183 -21.28 9.10 0.00
N GLY A 184 -22.58 9.07 0.29
CA GLY A 184 -23.23 7.91 0.92
C GLY A 184 -22.80 7.67 2.37
N MET A 185 -22.17 8.64 3.03
CA MET A 185 -21.83 8.57 4.45
C MET A 185 -23.10 8.58 5.32
N LYS A 186 -22.98 8.04 6.52
CA LYS A 186 -24.00 8.08 7.57
C LYS A 186 -23.73 9.25 8.50
N HIS A 187 -24.82 9.82 9.01
CA HIS A 187 -24.77 10.81 10.08
C HIS A 187 -24.87 10.08 11.43
N PHE A 188 -23.83 10.15 12.24
CA PHE A 188 -23.71 9.42 13.50
C PHE A 188 -24.41 10.13 14.64
N SER A 189 -24.16 11.44 14.79
CA SER A 189 -24.65 12.25 15.90
C SER A 189 -24.60 13.75 15.57
N THR A 190 -25.49 14.51 16.20
CA THR A 190 -25.49 15.97 16.27
C THR A 190 -25.33 16.42 17.71
N LEU A 191 -24.41 17.35 17.95
CA LEU A 191 -24.30 18.07 19.23
C LEU A 191 -24.65 19.54 18.98
N ASP A 192 -25.71 20.03 19.65
CA ASP A 192 -26.22 21.38 19.43
C ASP A 192 -25.96 22.28 20.64
N PHE A 193 -25.38 23.45 20.40
CA PHE A 193 -24.99 24.40 21.44
C PHE A 193 -25.57 25.79 21.15
N PRO A 194 -26.90 25.97 21.31
CA PRO A 194 -27.58 27.21 20.92
C PRO A 194 -27.08 28.43 21.69
N ASP A 195 -26.73 28.28 22.96
CA ASP A 195 -26.16 29.37 23.79
C ASP A 195 -24.78 29.83 23.29
N MET A 196 -24.02 28.92 22.67
CA MET A 196 -22.71 29.21 22.07
C MET A 196 -22.79 29.45 20.55
N LYS A 197 -23.99 29.34 19.96
CA LYS A 197 -24.29 29.57 18.55
C LYS A 197 -23.52 28.70 17.56
N PHE A 198 -23.38 27.41 17.87
CA PHE A 198 -22.85 26.44 16.91
C PHE A 198 -23.47 25.04 17.10
N SER A 199 -23.37 24.22 16.05
CA SER A 199 -23.66 22.78 16.11
C SER A 199 -22.49 21.98 15.52
N LEU A 200 -22.34 20.74 15.99
CA LEU A 200 -21.37 19.76 15.50
C LEU A 200 -22.12 18.59 14.88
N TYR A 201 -21.67 18.12 13.71
CA TYR A 201 -22.25 16.97 13.02
C TYR A 201 -21.16 15.96 12.69
N PHE A 202 -21.34 14.71 13.13
CA PHE A 202 -20.36 13.65 12.90
C PHE A 202 -20.83 12.73 11.78
N VAL A 203 -20.02 12.58 10.74
CA VAL A 203 -20.35 11.78 9.55
C VAL A 203 -19.21 10.83 9.17
N GLY A 204 -19.55 9.68 8.58
CA GLY A 204 -18.56 8.72 8.08
C GLY A 204 -19.22 7.48 7.49
N TYR A 205 -18.44 6.47 7.10
CA TYR A 205 -18.99 5.23 6.59
C TYR A 205 -19.43 4.26 7.70
N GLU A 206 -20.59 3.66 7.51
CA GLU A 206 -21.16 2.61 8.36
C GLU A 206 -21.98 1.69 7.47
N HIS A 207 -21.67 0.41 7.55
CA HIS A 207 -22.10 -0.61 6.58
C HIS A 207 -23.05 -1.64 7.19
N SER A 208 -23.31 -1.56 8.49
CA SER A 208 -24.22 -2.47 9.18
C SER A 208 -25.66 -2.30 8.70
N GLU A 209 -26.32 -3.42 8.38
CA GLU A 209 -27.75 -3.40 8.05
C GLU A 209 -28.58 -2.90 9.23
N GLY A 210 -29.57 -2.04 8.95
CA GLY A 210 -30.45 -1.50 9.97
C GLY A 210 -29.83 -0.39 10.85
N TYR A 211 -28.65 0.13 10.51
CA TYR A 211 -28.06 1.27 11.22
C TYR A 211 -29.03 2.47 11.24
N THR A 212 -29.21 3.06 12.43
CA THR A 212 -30.08 4.23 12.62
C THR A 212 -29.22 5.48 12.82
N GLU A 213 -29.32 6.41 11.88
CA GLU A 213 -28.56 7.67 11.89
C GLU A 213 -28.97 8.61 13.03
N ASN A 214 -28.01 9.43 13.47
CA ASN A 214 -28.15 10.47 14.48
C ASN A 214 -28.65 9.94 15.84
N LYS A 215 -28.06 8.83 16.29
CA LYS A 215 -28.45 8.15 17.54
C LYS A 215 -27.26 7.73 18.39
N GLU A 216 -26.04 7.95 17.94
CA GLU A 216 -24.88 7.59 18.74
C GLU A 216 -24.71 8.49 19.94
N ASP A 217 -24.40 7.87 21.07
CA ASP A 217 -23.90 8.58 22.23
C ASP A 217 -22.40 8.91 22.07
N PHE A 218 -21.88 9.68 23.03
CA PHE A 218 -20.48 10.10 23.04
C PHE A 218 -19.50 8.91 23.01
N THR A 219 -19.79 7.82 23.72
CA THR A 219 -18.88 6.67 23.81
C THR A 219 -18.83 5.93 22.48
N GLN A 220 -19.98 5.73 21.85
CA GLN A 220 -20.08 5.14 20.51
C GLN A 220 -19.30 5.97 19.50
N GLN A 221 -19.53 7.29 19.47
CA GLN A 221 -18.79 8.20 18.59
C GLN A 221 -17.28 8.18 18.87
N ALA A 222 -16.86 8.25 20.14
CA ALA A 222 -15.44 8.26 20.54
C ALA A 222 -14.72 6.93 20.21
N SER A 223 -15.45 5.83 20.11
CA SER A 223 -14.92 4.53 19.70
C SER A 223 -14.65 4.41 18.19
N ARG A 224 -15.23 5.31 17.37
CA ARG A 224 -15.04 5.32 15.92
C ARG A 224 -13.64 5.78 15.53
N GLN A 225 -13.33 5.63 14.25
CA GLN A 225 -12.05 5.99 13.65
C GLN A 225 -12.27 6.68 12.30
N SER A 226 -11.50 7.73 12.04
CA SER A 226 -11.49 8.52 10.80
C SER A 226 -12.85 9.10 10.39
N ILE A 227 -13.68 9.51 11.34
CA ILE A 227 -14.94 10.20 11.03
C ILE A 227 -14.68 11.69 10.75
N ILE A 228 -15.64 12.38 10.15
CA ILE A 228 -15.54 13.81 9.87
C ILE A 228 -16.46 14.54 10.84
N GLU A 229 -15.91 15.53 11.53
CA GLU A 229 -16.70 16.48 12.32
C GLU A 229 -16.91 17.76 11.48
N LEU A 230 -18.16 18.12 11.27
CA LEU A 230 -18.54 19.37 10.64
C LEU A 230 -18.99 20.34 11.73
N THR A 231 -18.28 21.44 11.91
CA THR A 231 -18.68 22.52 12.82
C THR A 231 -19.36 23.64 12.04
N HIS A 232 -20.60 23.93 12.39
CA HIS A 232 -21.38 25.01 11.80
C HIS A 232 -21.62 26.11 12.83
N ASN A 233 -21.14 27.32 12.53
CA ASN A 233 -21.42 28.51 13.34
C ASN A 233 -22.66 29.21 12.81
N TYR A 234 -23.62 29.50 13.69
CA TYR A 234 -24.94 30.00 13.28
C TYR A 234 -24.85 31.34 12.56
N GLY A 235 -25.67 31.50 11.53
CA GLY A 235 -25.78 32.71 10.74
C GLY A 235 -24.81 32.76 9.56
N THR A 236 -23.77 31.92 9.53
CA THR A 236 -22.83 31.86 8.39
C THR A 236 -23.51 31.40 7.11
N GLU A 237 -24.53 30.55 7.21
CA GLU A 237 -25.37 30.06 6.11
C GLU A 237 -26.19 31.16 5.44
N ASN A 238 -26.46 32.25 6.17
CA ASN A 238 -27.26 33.39 5.73
C ASN A 238 -26.41 34.64 5.40
N ASP A 239 -25.08 34.55 5.51
CA ASP A 239 -24.17 35.66 5.23
C ASP A 239 -23.56 35.53 3.82
N ASP A 240 -24.13 36.26 2.86
CA ASP A 240 -23.64 36.31 1.48
C ASP A 240 -22.25 36.98 1.36
N SER A 241 -21.86 37.80 2.34
CA SER A 241 -20.53 38.45 2.36
C SER A 241 -19.43 37.54 2.88
N PHE A 242 -19.79 36.46 3.58
CA PHE A 242 -18.85 35.47 4.08
C PHE A 242 -18.43 34.52 2.94
N PRO A 243 -17.14 34.53 2.52
CA PRO A 243 -16.68 33.75 1.36
C PRO A 243 -16.62 32.24 1.61
N GLY A 244 -16.82 31.79 2.86
CA GLY A 244 -16.65 30.41 3.28
C GLY A 244 -15.37 30.19 4.09
N TYR A 245 -15.21 28.98 4.60
CA TYR A 245 -14.11 28.60 5.50
C TYR A 245 -12.87 28.07 4.78
N TYR A 246 -13.03 27.48 3.60
CA TYR A 246 -11.90 26.99 2.82
C TYR A 246 -11.27 28.12 2.01
N VAL A 247 -10.01 28.43 2.31
CA VAL A 247 -9.29 29.56 1.69
C VAL A 247 -7.94 29.16 1.08
N PHE A 248 -7.55 27.89 1.22
CA PHE A 248 -6.30 27.36 0.67
C PHE A 248 -6.43 27.05 -0.84
N GLY A 249 -5.31 27.04 -1.57
CA GLY A 249 -5.28 26.67 -2.99
C GLY A 249 -5.44 27.83 -3.99
N LYS A 250 -5.31 29.10 -3.55
CA LYS A 250 -5.21 30.26 -4.46
C LYS A 250 -3.78 30.51 -4.93
N ASP A 251 -2.80 30.33 -4.04
CA ASP A 251 -1.38 30.21 -4.34
C ASP A 251 -0.71 29.29 -3.31
N ASP A 252 0.46 28.74 -3.61
CA ASP A 252 1.16 27.77 -2.75
C ASP A 252 1.92 28.44 -1.58
N SER A 253 1.73 29.75 -1.34
CA SER A 253 2.44 30.46 -0.26
C SER A 253 1.79 30.29 1.11
N ALA A 254 0.50 29.97 1.16
CA ALA A 254 -0.23 29.65 2.37
C ALA A 254 -0.81 28.25 2.28
N VAL A 255 -0.36 27.36 3.17
CA VAL A 255 -0.75 25.95 3.20
C VAL A 255 -1.21 25.55 4.60
N GLY A 256 -1.88 24.40 4.73
CA GLY A 256 -2.44 23.95 5.99
C GLY A 256 -3.03 22.55 5.85
N PHE A 257 -4.26 22.36 6.32
CA PHE A 257 -5.06 21.20 5.93
C PHE A 257 -5.24 21.14 4.41
N ASP A 258 -4.97 19.99 3.80
CA ASP A 258 -4.97 19.83 2.35
C ASP A 258 -6.24 19.17 1.82
N HIS A 259 -6.53 17.93 2.28
CA HIS A 259 -7.68 17.13 1.84
C HIS A 259 -7.97 15.95 2.81
N PHE A 260 -9.18 15.39 2.68
CA PHE A 260 -9.50 14.05 3.16
C PHE A 260 -9.35 13.03 2.03
N SER A 261 -9.10 11.77 2.36
CA SER A 261 -9.15 10.67 1.40
C SER A 261 -10.24 9.66 1.75
N VAL A 262 -10.96 9.22 0.72
CA VAL A 262 -11.83 8.05 0.74
C VAL A 262 -11.18 6.95 -0.08
N SER A 263 -11.18 5.72 0.42
CA SER A 263 -10.78 4.55 -0.38
C SER A 263 -12.00 3.75 -0.78
N CYS A 264 -12.01 3.22 -1.99
CA CYS A 264 -13.04 2.31 -2.48
C CYS A 264 -12.47 1.40 -3.58
N LYS A 265 -13.13 0.26 -3.84
CA LYS A 265 -12.66 -0.73 -4.82
C LYS A 265 -12.68 -0.23 -6.28
N ASP A 266 -13.61 0.66 -6.63
CA ASP A 266 -13.76 1.18 -8.00
C ASP A 266 -13.89 2.71 -8.04
N PRO A 267 -12.80 3.46 -7.82
CA PRO A 267 -12.81 4.92 -7.92
C PRO A 267 -13.30 5.42 -9.28
N LYS A 268 -13.01 4.71 -10.38
CA LYS A 268 -13.42 5.15 -11.73
C LYS A 268 -14.94 5.05 -11.92
N GLY A 269 -15.54 3.95 -11.52
CA GLY A 269 -17.00 3.79 -11.53
C GLY A 269 -17.68 4.80 -10.61
N VAL A 270 -17.11 5.03 -9.42
CA VAL A 270 -17.59 6.05 -8.48
C VAL A 270 -17.49 7.45 -9.08
N ALA A 271 -16.37 7.82 -9.71
CA ALA A 271 -16.21 9.11 -10.39
C ALA A 271 -17.28 9.31 -11.48
N LYS A 272 -17.56 8.28 -12.28
CA LYS A 272 -18.61 8.31 -13.32
C LYS A 272 -19.99 8.53 -12.71
N GLU A 273 -20.32 7.83 -11.63
CA GLU A 273 -21.61 7.97 -10.95
C GLU A 273 -21.75 9.33 -10.25
N LEU A 274 -20.68 9.82 -9.62
CA LEU A 274 -20.63 11.16 -9.01
C LEU A 274 -20.78 12.28 -10.04
N LYS A 275 -20.11 12.18 -11.20
CA LYS A 275 -20.30 13.10 -12.34
C LYS A 275 -21.77 13.11 -12.79
N ALA A 276 -22.40 11.94 -12.90
CA ALA A 276 -23.81 11.83 -13.27
C ALA A 276 -24.76 12.46 -12.23
N ARG A 277 -24.35 12.52 -10.96
CA ARG A 277 -25.07 13.20 -9.86
C ARG A 277 -24.72 14.68 -9.71
N GLY A 278 -23.88 15.24 -10.58
CA GLY A 278 -23.51 16.66 -10.57
C GLY A 278 -22.40 17.05 -9.60
N ALA A 279 -21.63 16.09 -9.06
CA ALA A 279 -20.49 16.40 -8.21
C ALA A 279 -19.36 17.09 -9.00
N ALA A 280 -18.76 18.13 -8.41
CA ALA A 280 -17.64 18.83 -9.01
C ALA A 280 -16.33 18.04 -8.84
N ILE A 281 -15.88 17.41 -9.93
CA ILE A 281 -14.57 16.76 -10.01
C ILE A 281 -13.54 17.85 -10.30
N VAL A 282 -12.61 18.06 -9.37
CA VAL A 282 -11.60 19.13 -9.44
C VAL A 282 -10.25 18.64 -9.94
N ALA A 283 -9.98 17.34 -9.87
CA ALA A 283 -8.81 16.69 -10.46
C ALA A 283 -9.08 15.21 -10.72
N GLU A 284 -8.42 14.62 -11.70
CA GLU A 284 -8.52 13.18 -12.03
C GLU A 284 -7.17 12.70 -12.54
N THR A 285 -6.68 11.60 -11.98
CA THR A 285 -5.47 10.90 -12.39
C THR A 285 -5.82 9.44 -12.72
N ALA A 286 -4.82 8.65 -13.14
CA ALA A 286 -5.04 7.21 -13.33
C ALA A 286 -5.42 6.48 -12.02
N GLU A 287 -5.00 7.02 -10.87
CA GLU A 287 -5.00 6.36 -9.56
C GLU A 287 -6.00 6.98 -8.56
N ALA A 288 -6.50 8.19 -8.83
CA ALA A 288 -7.42 8.87 -7.94
C ALA A 288 -8.24 9.93 -8.68
N PHE A 289 -9.31 10.40 -8.05
CA PHE A 289 -9.96 11.64 -8.45
C PHE A 289 -10.30 12.48 -7.21
N THR A 290 -10.34 13.79 -7.38
CA THR A 290 -10.60 14.73 -6.29
C THR A 290 -11.94 15.42 -6.52
N ILE A 291 -12.75 15.53 -5.47
CA ILE A 291 -13.99 16.32 -5.43
C ILE A 291 -13.95 17.39 -4.36
N ALA A 292 -14.55 18.54 -4.63
CA ALA A 292 -14.82 19.57 -3.61
C ALA A 292 -16.21 19.37 -2.99
N ASP A 293 -16.37 19.74 -1.72
CA ASP A 293 -17.69 19.80 -1.07
C ASP A 293 -18.27 21.20 -1.30
N PRO A 294 -19.48 21.52 -0.81
CA PRO A 294 -20.08 22.84 -1.00
C PRO A 294 -19.23 24.01 -0.46
N ASP A 295 -18.34 23.74 0.50
CA ASP A 295 -17.46 24.72 1.12
C ASP A 295 -16.08 24.80 0.47
N GLY A 296 -15.76 23.89 -0.47
CA GLY A 296 -14.48 23.82 -1.18
C GLY A 296 -13.49 22.80 -0.60
N TRP A 297 -13.80 22.14 0.51
CA TRP A 297 -12.93 21.13 1.12
C TRP A 297 -12.70 19.97 0.14
N ARG A 298 -11.43 19.67 -0.15
CA ARG A 298 -11.06 18.63 -1.11
C ARG A 298 -11.16 17.24 -0.49
N LYS A 299 -11.68 16.30 -1.27
CA LYS A 299 -11.71 14.86 -0.98
C LYS A 299 -11.06 14.12 -2.13
N SER A 300 -9.94 13.45 -1.89
CA SER A 300 -9.36 12.50 -2.84
C SER A 300 -10.08 11.16 -2.68
N VAL A 301 -10.40 10.52 -3.79
CA VAL A 301 -10.96 9.16 -3.80
C VAL A 301 -9.94 8.26 -4.48
N ASN A 302 -9.38 7.34 -3.70
CA ASN A 302 -8.23 6.53 -4.06
C ASN A 302 -8.62 5.05 -4.17
N TRP A 303 -7.84 4.28 -4.93
CA TRP A 303 -8.04 2.83 -5.03
C TRP A 303 -7.85 2.12 -3.69
N TYR A 304 -8.78 1.22 -3.37
CA TYR A 304 -8.65 0.19 -2.34
C TYR A 304 -7.85 -0.99 -2.90
N THR A 305 -6.57 -0.82 -3.20
CA THR A 305 -5.78 -1.90 -3.81
C THR A 305 -4.35 -1.95 -3.29
N ASP A 306 -4.16 -2.62 -2.16
CA ASP A 306 -2.97 -3.45 -1.98
C ASP A 306 -3.41 -4.90 -2.27
N ILE A 307 -2.97 -5.43 -3.41
CA ILE A 307 -3.08 -6.85 -3.72
C ILE A 307 -1.71 -7.45 -3.40
N PHE A 308 -1.68 -8.48 -2.55
CA PHE A 308 -0.47 -9.15 -2.04
C PHE A 308 0.46 -8.32 -1.16
N GLY A 309 0.23 -7.01 -0.95
CA GLY A 309 1.09 -6.14 -0.15
C GLY A 309 2.29 -5.63 -0.92
N VAL A 310 2.18 -5.66 -2.25
CA VAL A 310 3.20 -5.21 -3.19
C VAL A 310 3.06 -3.71 -3.40
N SER A 311 4.17 -2.99 -3.32
CA SER A 311 4.25 -1.54 -3.57
C SER A 311 5.20 -1.24 -4.70
N VAL A 312 4.92 -0.15 -5.44
CA VAL A 312 5.90 0.44 -6.36
C VAL A 312 7.02 1.07 -5.53
N ILE A 313 8.23 0.54 -5.69
CA ILE A 313 9.44 1.00 -5.00
C ILE A 313 10.13 2.09 -5.81
N LYS A 314 10.19 1.91 -7.13
CA LYS A 314 10.87 2.83 -8.05
C LYS A 314 10.20 2.80 -9.42
N LYS A 315 10.16 3.95 -10.08
CA LYS A 315 9.87 4.06 -11.51
C LYS A 315 11.09 4.60 -12.23
N VAL A 316 11.39 4.05 -13.41
CA VAL A 316 12.48 4.49 -14.27
C VAL A 316 11.93 4.63 -15.67
N ARG A 317 12.36 5.67 -16.39
CA ARG A 317 11.96 5.88 -17.79
C ARG A 317 13.20 6.18 -18.62
N ASN A 318 13.30 5.53 -19.78
CA ASN A 318 14.31 5.80 -20.79
C ASN A 318 13.63 5.94 -22.17
N GLU A 319 14.44 5.98 -23.24
CA GLU A 319 13.93 6.17 -24.61
C GLU A 319 13.10 4.97 -25.10
N ASP A 320 13.37 3.78 -24.58
CA ASP A 320 12.77 2.52 -25.05
C ASP A 320 11.64 2.03 -24.15
N TYR A 321 11.74 2.26 -22.84
CA TYR A 321 10.84 1.70 -21.84
C TYR A 321 10.51 2.66 -20.69
N GLU A 322 9.32 2.46 -20.13
CA GLU A 322 8.95 2.87 -18.78
C GLU A 322 8.85 1.63 -17.88
N SER A 323 9.61 1.62 -16.80
CA SER A 323 9.67 0.50 -15.85
C SER A 323 9.15 0.90 -14.48
N ALA A 324 8.39 0.01 -13.84
CA ALA A 324 8.01 0.09 -12.44
C ALA A 324 8.52 -1.14 -11.69
N PHE A 325 9.31 -0.92 -10.65
CA PHE A 325 9.83 -1.97 -9.78
C PHE A 325 8.92 -2.14 -8.57
N LEU A 326 8.38 -3.33 -8.44
CA LEU A 326 7.44 -3.73 -7.42
C LEU A 326 8.12 -4.64 -6.41
N ALA A 327 7.86 -4.45 -5.11
CA ALA A 327 8.29 -5.38 -4.07
C ALA A 327 7.30 -5.40 -2.91
N LEU A 328 7.33 -6.47 -2.13
CA LEU A 328 6.66 -6.52 -0.83
C LEU A 328 7.34 -5.52 0.12
N ASP A 329 6.63 -4.48 0.52
CA ASP A 329 7.19 -3.32 1.26
C ASP A 329 6.41 -2.98 2.53
N SER A 330 5.68 -3.95 3.10
CA SER A 330 5.07 -3.75 4.42
C SER A 330 6.15 -3.44 5.46
N GLU A 331 5.85 -2.60 6.45
CA GLU A 331 6.79 -2.20 7.53
C GLU A 331 7.31 -3.38 8.35
N LEU A 332 6.59 -4.52 8.33
CA LEU A 332 6.98 -5.75 9.00
C LEU A 332 7.78 -6.71 8.09
N HIS A 333 7.95 -6.38 6.80
CA HIS A 333 8.68 -7.24 5.88
C HIS A 333 10.20 -7.09 6.10
N PRO A 334 10.99 -8.18 6.17
CA PRO A 334 12.44 -8.12 6.41
C PRO A 334 13.22 -7.27 5.42
N ASN A 335 12.72 -7.13 4.18
CA ASN A 335 13.37 -6.36 3.12
C ASN A 335 13.08 -4.84 3.18
N LYS A 336 12.30 -4.39 4.17
CA LYS A 336 11.95 -2.97 4.33
C LYS A 336 13.21 -2.12 4.53
N GLY A 337 13.31 -1.03 3.77
CA GLY A 337 14.43 -0.09 3.84
C GLY A 337 15.72 -0.54 3.13
N LEU A 338 15.78 -1.77 2.61
CA LEU A 338 16.90 -2.20 1.78
C LEU A 338 16.87 -1.51 0.40
N PRO A 339 18.03 -1.19 -0.20
CA PRO A 339 18.12 -0.80 -1.61
C PRO A 339 17.47 -1.83 -2.51
N LEU A 340 16.90 -1.41 -3.65
CA LEU A 340 16.13 -2.27 -4.56
C LEU A 340 16.89 -3.54 -4.97
N SER A 341 18.16 -3.40 -5.36
CA SER A 341 19.10 -4.47 -5.73
C SER A 341 19.40 -5.46 -4.60
N CYS A 342 19.11 -5.10 -3.35
CA CYS A 342 19.33 -5.91 -2.15
C CYS A 342 18.03 -6.57 -1.65
N ARG A 343 16.92 -6.45 -2.38
CA ARG A 343 15.63 -7.03 -2.00
C ARG A 343 15.40 -8.34 -2.74
N ASP A 344 14.95 -9.34 -2.00
CA ASP A 344 14.31 -10.52 -2.57
C ASP A 344 12.88 -10.21 -3.02
N GLY A 345 12.42 -10.93 -4.05
CA GLY A 345 11.04 -10.88 -4.51
C GLY A 345 10.66 -9.57 -5.22
N VAL A 346 11.56 -9.01 -6.03
CA VAL A 346 11.29 -7.82 -6.86
C VAL A 346 10.71 -8.25 -8.21
N ILE A 347 9.67 -7.55 -8.65
CA ILE A 347 9.07 -7.69 -9.98
C ILE A 347 9.30 -6.38 -10.74
N GLU A 348 9.91 -6.44 -11.92
CA GLU A 348 9.93 -5.30 -12.85
C GLU A 348 8.76 -5.43 -13.83
N LEU A 349 7.85 -4.45 -13.79
CA LEU A 349 6.89 -4.25 -14.88
C LEU A 349 7.52 -3.31 -15.89
N ARG A 350 7.66 -3.75 -17.14
CA ARG A 350 8.32 -3.00 -18.20
C ARG A 350 7.35 -2.73 -19.35
N GLN A 351 7.04 -1.47 -19.58
CA GLN A 351 6.18 -1.03 -20.67
C GLN A 351 7.05 -0.44 -21.80
N PRO A 352 6.99 -0.99 -23.03
CA PRO A 352 7.68 -0.38 -24.16
C PRO A 352 7.05 0.97 -24.53
N MET A 353 7.87 1.94 -24.91
CA MET A 353 7.43 3.29 -25.29
C MET A 353 6.54 3.28 -26.55
N ASN A 354 6.64 2.24 -27.37
CA ASN A 354 5.77 1.96 -28.52
C ASN A 354 4.68 0.91 -28.20
N ALA A 355 4.23 0.78 -26.94
CA ALA A 355 3.28 -0.26 -26.51
C ALA A 355 2.00 -0.40 -27.37
N GLY A 356 1.56 0.64 -28.09
CA GLY A 356 0.44 0.55 -29.03
C GLY A 356 0.70 -0.28 -30.29
N GLU A 357 1.95 -0.65 -30.56
CA GLU A 357 2.40 -1.36 -31.76
C GLU A 357 2.90 -2.78 -31.46
N VAL A 358 2.91 -3.16 -30.17
CA VAL A 358 3.48 -4.40 -29.67
C VAL A 358 2.38 -5.30 -29.11
N THR A 359 2.47 -6.60 -29.39
CA THR A 359 1.63 -7.62 -28.77
C THR A 359 2.33 -8.17 -27.52
N ILE A 360 1.62 -8.22 -26.39
CA ILE A 360 2.12 -8.81 -25.14
C ILE A 360 1.62 -10.25 -25.03
N GLU A 361 2.54 -11.19 -24.82
CA GLU A 361 2.29 -12.62 -24.68
C GLU A 361 2.67 -13.11 -23.28
N ASN A 362 1.73 -13.78 -22.62
CA ASN A 362 1.84 -14.19 -21.22
C ASN A 362 2.65 -15.47 -20.98
N GLY A 363 3.30 -16.01 -22.02
CA GLY A 363 4.14 -17.21 -21.92
C GLY A 363 3.40 -18.56 -21.94
N ASN A 364 2.08 -18.59 -22.02
CA ASN A 364 1.30 -19.84 -21.84
C ASN A 364 0.57 -20.34 -23.09
N ASN A 365 0.67 -19.62 -24.21
CA ASN A 365 0.10 -20.00 -25.50
C ASN A 365 1.20 -20.37 -26.50
N GLU A 366 0.91 -21.26 -27.45
CA GLU A 366 1.81 -21.53 -28.57
C GLU A 366 1.84 -20.31 -29.52
N PRO A 367 3.00 -19.95 -30.11
CA PRO A 367 4.31 -20.59 -29.97
C PRO A 367 5.12 -20.12 -28.73
N TYR A 368 4.60 -19.16 -27.96
CA TYR A 368 5.30 -18.48 -26.85
C TYR A 368 5.28 -19.23 -25.52
N LYS A 369 5.17 -20.56 -25.55
CA LYS A 369 4.87 -21.38 -24.36
C LYS A 369 6.08 -21.64 -23.45
N GLY A 370 6.84 -20.61 -23.12
CA GLY A 370 8.05 -20.70 -22.30
C GLY A 370 7.79 -20.40 -20.83
N PHE A 371 7.41 -19.17 -20.51
CA PHE A 371 7.14 -18.72 -19.14
C PHE A 371 5.86 -19.34 -18.59
N GLY A 372 5.86 -19.74 -17.31
CA GLY A 372 4.70 -20.34 -16.66
C GLY A 372 3.88 -19.31 -15.89
N HIS A 373 4.45 -18.86 -14.76
CA HIS A 373 3.75 -18.01 -13.81
C HIS A 373 4.73 -17.36 -12.83
N ILE A 374 4.23 -16.34 -12.14
CA ILE A 374 4.82 -15.83 -10.89
C ILE A 374 3.97 -16.38 -9.74
N CYS A 375 4.59 -16.83 -8.66
CA CYS A 375 3.89 -17.33 -7.49
C CYS A 375 4.02 -16.38 -6.30
N PHE A 376 2.91 -16.14 -5.62
CA PHE A 376 2.88 -15.58 -4.28
C PHE A 376 2.50 -16.66 -3.26
N SER A 377 3.34 -16.85 -2.25
CA SER A 377 2.94 -17.61 -1.08
C SER A 377 2.17 -16.70 -0.14
N VAL A 378 1.05 -17.19 0.38
CA VAL A 378 0.15 -16.47 1.30
C VAL A 378 -0.10 -17.29 2.56
N SER A 379 -0.45 -16.64 3.67
CA SER A 379 -0.60 -17.30 4.97
C SER A 379 -1.91 -18.06 5.15
N ASP A 380 -2.97 -17.61 4.48
CA ASP A 380 -4.29 -18.26 4.43
C ASP A 380 -4.83 -18.10 3.00
N ILE A 381 -4.80 -19.19 2.22
CA ILE A 381 -5.17 -19.15 0.80
C ILE A 381 -6.68 -19.01 0.60
N GLU A 382 -7.51 -19.50 1.53
CA GLU A 382 -8.96 -19.36 1.46
C GLU A 382 -9.38 -17.91 1.72
N ALA A 383 -8.83 -17.28 2.76
CA ALA A 383 -9.04 -15.86 3.05
C ALA A 383 -8.53 -14.98 1.90
N THR A 384 -7.37 -15.34 1.32
CA THR A 384 -6.82 -14.65 0.15
C THR A 384 -7.75 -14.78 -1.06
N GLN A 385 -8.26 -15.97 -1.38
CA GLN A 385 -9.19 -16.16 -2.49
C GLN A 385 -10.45 -15.30 -2.29
N LYS A 386 -11.01 -15.29 -1.07
CA LYS A 386 -12.17 -14.48 -0.74
C LYS A 386 -11.89 -12.98 -0.99
N GLU A 387 -10.78 -12.47 -0.49
CA GLU A 387 -10.37 -11.07 -0.69
C GLU A 387 -10.22 -10.74 -2.18
N LEU A 388 -9.58 -11.60 -2.97
CA LEU A 388 -9.38 -11.39 -4.41
C LEU A 388 -10.71 -11.41 -5.19
N LEU A 389 -11.63 -12.31 -4.85
CA LEU A 389 -12.99 -12.33 -5.41
C LEU A 389 -13.74 -11.05 -5.08
N GLU A 390 -13.64 -10.60 -3.83
CA GLU A 390 -14.21 -9.35 -3.36
C GLU A 390 -13.60 -8.12 -4.04
N LYS A 391 -12.35 -8.19 -4.50
CA LYS A 391 -11.66 -7.18 -5.31
C LYS A 391 -11.89 -7.33 -6.82
N HIS A 392 -12.76 -8.25 -7.24
CA HIS A 392 -13.05 -8.54 -8.64
C HIS A 392 -11.80 -8.91 -9.48
N VAL A 393 -10.80 -9.51 -8.83
CA VAL A 393 -9.65 -10.08 -9.54
C VAL A 393 -10.13 -11.28 -10.36
N GLU A 394 -9.69 -11.35 -11.62
CA GLU A 394 -10.07 -12.44 -12.51
C GLU A 394 -9.34 -13.73 -12.11
N PHE A 395 -10.09 -14.80 -11.89
CA PHE A 395 -9.52 -16.10 -11.57
C PHE A 395 -9.36 -16.94 -12.83
N LYS A 396 -8.15 -17.47 -13.00
CA LYS A 396 -7.87 -18.56 -13.92
C LYS A 396 -8.36 -19.90 -13.36
N LYS A 397 -8.14 -20.12 -12.06
CA LYS A 397 -8.50 -21.34 -11.34
C LYS A 397 -8.72 -21.01 -9.87
N LYS A 398 -9.89 -21.35 -9.34
CA LYS A 398 -10.20 -21.26 -7.91
C LYS A 398 -9.80 -22.53 -7.17
N LEU A 399 -9.75 -22.47 -5.84
CA LEU A 399 -9.42 -23.60 -4.97
C LEU A 399 -10.38 -24.78 -5.15
N GLU A 400 -11.66 -24.51 -5.33
CA GLU A 400 -12.70 -25.54 -5.55
C GLU A 400 -12.64 -26.18 -6.94
N GLU A 401 -11.82 -25.65 -7.86
CA GLU A 401 -11.74 -26.10 -9.26
C GLU A 401 -10.57 -27.06 -9.49
N GLY A 402 -10.75 -28.02 -10.39
CA GLY A 402 -9.70 -28.99 -10.73
C GLY A 402 -9.46 -30.05 -9.66
N ARG A 403 -8.27 -30.65 -9.66
CA ARG A 403 -7.91 -31.76 -8.73
C ARG A 403 -7.05 -31.32 -7.54
N GLN A 404 -6.46 -30.14 -7.62
CA GLN A 404 -5.57 -29.60 -6.59
C GLN A 404 -6.31 -28.46 -5.87
N HIS A 405 -6.66 -28.68 -4.62
CA HIS A 405 -7.46 -27.73 -3.82
C HIS A 405 -6.63 -26.79 -2.95
N ASN A 406 -5.30 -26.90 -3.01
CA ASN A 406 -4.34 -26.12 -2.22
C ASN A 406 -3.59 -25.07 -3.05
N ILE A 407 -4.05 -24.81 -4.28
CA ILE A 407 -3.43 -23.88 -5.22
C ILE A 407 -4.54 -23.13 -5.95
N ALA A 408 -4.41 -21.81 -6.10
CA ALA A 408 -5.27 -20.99 -6.94
C ALA A 408 -4.43 -20.24 -7.98
N PHE A 409 -5.06 -19.83 -9.08
CA PHE A 409 -4.44 -18.96 -10.08
C PHE A 409 -5.36 -17.79 -10.38
N VAL A 410 -4.77 -16.59 -10.39
CA VAL A 410 -5.41 -15.37 -10.86
C VAL A 410 -4.68 -14.82 -12.08
N TYR A 411 -5.37 -13.97 -12.83
CA TYR A 411 -4.79 -13.18 -13.90
C TYR A 411 -4.37 -11.81 -13.39
N ASP A 412 -3.23 -11.33 -13.87
CA ASP A 412 -2.95 -9.89 -13.87
C ASP A 412 -3.68 -9.20 -15.06
N PRO A 413 -3.63 -7.86 -15.17
CA PRO A 413 -4.29 -7.14 -16.27
C PRO A 413 -3.82 -7.51 -17.68
N ASP A 414 -2.60 -8.02 -17.84
CA ASP A 414 -2.03 -8.48 -19.11
C ASP A 414 -2.16 -10.01 -19.28
N HIS A 415 -2.97 -10.66 -18.43
CA HIS A 415 -3.24 -12.09 -18.37
C HIS A 415 -2.03 -13.00 -18.10
N TYR A 416 -0.97 -12.50 -17.48
CA TYR A 416 0.01 -13.36 -16.81
C TYR A 416 -0.65 -14.15 -15.70
N TRP A 417 -0.19 -15.38 -15.52
CA TRP A 417 -0.70 -16.26 -14.48
C TRP A 417 0.03 -15.96 -13.18
N ILE A 418 -0.74 -15.68 -12.14
CA ILE A 418 -0.25 -15.50 -10.79
C ILE A 418 -0.72 -16.69 -9.95
N GLU A 419 0.20 -17.57 -9.57
CA GLU A 419 -0.06 -18.71 -8.69
C GLU A 419 -0.13 -18.26 -7.23
N LEU A 420 -1.07 -18.84 -6.49
CA LEU A 420 -1.19 -18.69 -5.05
C LEU A 420 -1.00 -20.03 -4.39
N VAL A 421 -0.07 -20.09 -3.45
CA VAL A 421 0.18 -21.27 -2.61
C VAL A 421 0.11 -20.85 -1.16
N GLU A 422 -0.36 -21.73 -0.29
CA GLU A 422 -0.32 -21.47 1.15
C GLU A 422 1.09 -21.75 1.70
N ASN A 423 1.63 -20.82 2.47
CA ASN A 423 2.70 -21.10 3.43
C ASN A 423 2.08 -21.04 4.84
N GLU A 424 2.28 -22.07 5.64
CA GLU A 424 1.75 -22.10 7.02
C GLU A 424 2.55 -21.17 7.97
N ILE A 425 3.52 -20.41 7.44
CA ILE A 425 4.37 -19.53 8.23
C ILE A 425 3.55 -18.33 8.68
N ASN A 426 3.39 -18.20 9.99
CA ASN A 426 2.58 -17.15 10.62
C ASN A 426 1.10 -17.19 10.23
N ARG A 427 0.56 -18.36 9.85
CA ARG A 427 -0.86 -18.55 9.54
C ARG A 427 -1.75 -18.06 10.69
N ARG A 428 -2.77 -17.28 10.33
CA ARG A 428 -3.84 -16.83 11.22
C ARG A 428 -5.16 -17.09 10.51
N ASP A 429 -5.89 -18.10 11.00
CA ASP A 429 -7.13 -18.56 10.36
C ASP A 429 -8.11 -17.41 10.11
N GLY A 430 -8.57 -17.28 8.86
CA GLY A 430 -9.55 -16.29 8.43
C GLY A 430 -9.00 -14.86 8.30
N VAL A 431 -7.68 -14.66 8.37
CA VAL A 431 -7.04 -13.35 8.28
C VAL A 431 -6.22 -13.25 7.00
N TYR A 432 -6.56 -12.29 6.12
CA TYR A 432 -5.70 -11.90 5.02
C TYR A 432 -4.52 -11.06 5.53
N ASP A 433 -3.34 -11.66 5.63
CA ASP A 433 -2.17 -11.04 6.24
C ASP A 433 -1.09 -10.68 5.22
N LEU A 434 -1.11 -9.41 4.79
CA LEU A 434 -0.14 -8.88 3.81
C LEU A 434 1.34 -9.04 4.22
N PRO A 435 1.74 -8.76 5.48
CA PRO A 435 3.11 -8.98 5.96
C PRO A 435 3.70 -10.39 5.80
N SER A 436 2.87 -11.44 5.83
CA SER A 436 3.34 -12.83 5.72
C SER A 436 3.43 -13.31 4.27
N ASN A 437 2.89 -12.56 3.32
CA ASN A 437 3.02 -12.88 1.89
C ASN A 437 4.47 -12.86 1.44
N ARG A 438 4.79 -13.67 0.44
CA ARG A 438 6.13 -13.78 -0.17
C ARG A 438 5.98 -13.87 -1.68
N MET A 439 6.73 -13.10 -2.45
CA MET A 439 6.95 -13.44 -3.87
C MET A 439 7.86 -14.66 -3.87
N ASN A 440 7.29 -15.81 -4.17
CA ASN A 440 7.88 -17.11 -3.88
C ASN A 440 8.76 -17.58 -5.03
N HIS A 441 8.17 -17.85 -6.19
CA HIS A 441 8.91 -18.37 -7.33
C HIS A 441 8.47 -17.80 -8.67
N THR A 442 9.39 -17.85 -9.62
CA THR A 442 9.14 -17.62 -11.05
C THR A 442 9.27 -18.95 -11.77
N MET A 443 8.25 -19.37 -12.50
CA MET A 443 8.26 -20.61 -13.27
C MET A 443 8.64 -20.37 -14.72
N ILE A 444 9.67 -21.08 -15.19
CA ILE A 444 10.06 -21.14 -16.59
C ILE A 444 10.16 -22.59 -17.04
N ARG A 445 9.83 -22.85 -18.31
CA ARG A 445 10.02 -24.17 -18.90
C ARG A 445 11.42 -24.32 -19.47
N VAL A 446 11.97 -25.52 -19.29
CA VAL A 446 13.32 -25.90 -19.74
C VAL A 446 13.27 -27.16 -20.57
N LYS A 447 14.10 -27.21 -21.62
CA LYS A 447 14.14 -28.31 -22.57
C LYS A 447 14.81 -29.54 -22.01
N ASP A 448 15.99 -29.36 -21.40
CA ASP A 448 16.83 -30.43 -20.87
C ASP A 448 17.22 -30.10 -19.43
N PRO A 449 16.61 -30.73 -18.42
CA PRO A 449 16.83 -30.39 -17.03
C PRO A 449 18.27 -30.67 -16.60
N LYS A 450 19.02 -31.57 -17.27
CA LYS A 450 20.42 -31.82 -16.92
C LYS A 450 21.28 -30.61 -17.26
N LYS A 451 21.07 -29.99 -18.42
CA LYS A 451 21.79 -28.79 -18.82
C LYS A 451 21.40 -27.59 -17.97
N SER A 452 20.11 -27.42 -17.69
CA SER A 452 19.63 -26.31 -16.87
C SER A 452 20.13 -26.45 -15.42
N LEU A 453 20.07 -27.64 -14.81
CA LEU A 453 20.61 -27.87 -13.47
C LEU A 453 22.14 -27.69 -13.41
N GLU A 454 22.89 -28.14 -14.41
CA GLU A 454 24.34 -27.87 -14.49
C GLU A 454 24.59 -26.34 -14.54
N PHE A 455 23.85 -25.62 -15.37
CA PHE A 455 23.98 -24.17 -15.50
C PHE A 455 23.63 -23.44 -14.19
N TYR A 456 22.44 -23.65 -13.65
CA TYR A 456 21.97 -22.92 -12.47
C TYR A 456 22.67 -23.37 -11.18
N CYS A 457 22.86 -24.66 -10.96
CA CYS A 457 23.45 -25.14 -9.71
C CYS A 457 24.97 -25.11 -9.71
N VAL A 458 25.63 -25.47 -10.82
CA VAL A 458 27.10 -25.58 -10.86
C VAL A 458 27.75 -24.28 -11.31
N LYS A 459 27.21 -23.61 -12.34
CA LYS A 459 27.81 -22.37 -12.87
C LYS A 459 27.35 -21.12 -12.11
N LEU A 460 26.06 -21.02 -11.76
CA LEU A 460 25.52 -19.90 -10.98
C LEU A 460 25.56 -20.11 -9.47
N GLY A 461 25.82 -21.34 -8.99
CA GLY A 461 25.96 -21.64 -7.57
C GLY A 461 24.65 -21.72 -6.79
N MET A 462 23.51 -21.89 -7.47
CA MET A 462 22.22 -22.11 -6.81
C MET A 462 22.12 -23.52 -6.22
N ARG A 463 21.22 -23.72 -5.27
CA ARG A 463 20.90 -25.02 -4.69
C ARG A 463 19.59 -25.55 -5.26
N LEU A 464 19.52 -26.87 -5.46
CA LEU A 464 18.26 -27.56 -5.70
C LEU A 464 17.56 -27.83 -4.36
N PHE A 465 16.42 -27.18 -4.14
CA PHE A 465 15.64 -27.33 -2.92
C PHE A 465 14.73 -28.54 -2.95
N SER A 466 14.04 -28.77 -4.07
CA SER A 466 13.13 -29.90 -4.23
C SER A 466 12.91 -30.27 -5.69
N THR A 467 12.50 -31.52 -5.91
CA THR A 467 12.06 -32.05 -7.20
C THR A 467 10.66 -32.63 -7.02
N SER A 468 9.73 -32.24 -7.88
CA SER A 468 8.36 -32.75 -7.91
C SER A 468 8.09 -33.45 -9.23
N ASP A 469 8.00 -34.78 -9.22
CA ASP A 469 7.83 -35.59 -10.42
C ASP A 469 6.36 -35.97 -10.65
N HIS A 470 5.85 -35.72 -11.86
CA HIS A 470 4.45 -35.93 -12.23
C HIS A 470 4.32 -36.84 -13.45
N PRO A 471 4.65 -38.14 -13.35
CA PRO A 471 4.75 -39.04 -14.50
C PRO A 471 3.42 -39.22 -15.26
N ASN A 472 2.29 -39.15 -14.56
CA ASN A 472 0.97 -39.22 -15.18
C ASN A 472 0.64 -38.00 -16.05
N ALA A 473 1.21 -36.84 -15.71
CA ALA A 473 1.05 -35.59 -16.46
C ALA A 473 2.26 -35.30 -17.38
N LYS A 474 3.29 -36.15 -17.33
CA LYS A 474 4.52 -36.11 -18.14
C LYS A 474 5.34 -34.83 -17.97
N PHE A 475 5.53 -34.39 -16.73
CA PHE A 475 6.47 -33.31 -16.42
C PHE A 475 7.14 -33.50 -15.06
N THR A 476 8.28 -32.84 -14.85
CA THR A 476 8.97 -32.72 -13.57
C THR A 476 9.25 -31.24 -13.29
N ASN A 477 9.02 -30.80 -12.05
CA ASN A 477 9.40 -29.46 -11.60
C ASN A 477 10.62 -29.53 -10.68
N TYR A 478 11.56 -28.59 -10.86
CA TYR A 478 12.77 -28.44 -10.05
C TYR A 478 12.79 -27.05 -9.44
N PHE A 479 12.81 -26.95 -8.12
CA PHE A 479 12.83 -25.68 -7.40
C PHE A 479 14.25 -25.36 -6.96
N ILE A 480 14.81 -24.28 -7.49
CA ILE A 480 16.20 -23.88 -7.27
C ILE A 480 16.30 -22.43 -6.76
N GLY A 481 17.41 -22.07 -6.13
CA GLY A 481 17.69 -20.68 -5.77
C GLY A 481 18.93 -20.51 -4.90
N TYR A 482 19.24 -19.27 -4.53
CA TYR A 482 20.29 -18.99 -3.55
C TYR A 482 19.79 -19.28 -2.13
N ASP A 483 20.68 -19.81 -1.31
CA ASP A 483 20.38 -20.13 0.08
C ASP A 483 21.27 -19.27 0.98
N HIS A 484 20.66 -18.23 1.54
CA HIS A 484 21.37 -17.22 2.32
C HIS A 484 21.51 -17.58 3.81
N ASP A 485 21.06 -18.77 4.23
CA ASP A 485 21.29 -19.28 5.58
C ASP A 485 22.74 -19.80 5.71
N PRO A 486 23.63 -19.11 6.44
CA PRO A 486 25.02 -19.54 6.63
C PRO A 486 25.13 -20.86 7.41
N ASP A 487 24.07 -21.28 8.11
CA ASP A 487 24.01 -22.52 8.91
C ASP A 487 23.21 -23.64 8.22
N TYR A 488 22.84 -23.48 6.94
CA TYR A 488 22.21 -24.57 6.19
C TYR A 488 23.17 -25.74 6.00
N LEU A 489 22.96 -26.77 6.81
CA LEU A 489 23.47 -28.10 6.60
C LEU A 489 22.40 -28.90 5.85
N GLU A 490 22.81 -29.56 4.76
CA GLU A 490 22.00 -30.60 4.14
C GLU A 490 21.64 -31.62 5.24
N ASN A 491 20.36 -31.62 5.67
CA ASN A 491 19.79 -32.39 6.79
C ASN A 491 19.64 -31.73 8.18
N ARG A 492 19.26 -30.45 8.27
CA ARG A 492 18.53 -29.94 9.45
C ARG A 492 17.18 -30.67 9.62
N GLU A 493 16.75 -30.88 10.87
CA GLU A 493 15.46 -31.52 11.20
C GLU A 493 14.24 -30.70 10.73
N GLU A 494 14.38 -29.38 10.58
CA GLU A 494 13.35 -28.49 10.01
C GLU A 494 13.88 -27.83 8.72
N LYS A 495 13.67 -28.47 7.56
CA LYS A 495 13.94 -27.87 6.24
C LYS A 495 12.81 -26.90 5.89
N LEU A 496 13.13 -25.62 5.63
CA LEU A 496 12.16 -24.70 5.02
C LEU A 496 11.71 -25.27 3.66
N THR A 497 10.39 -25.41 3.49
CA THR A 497 9.78 -25.84 2.23
C THR A 497 10.06 -24.81 1.14
N GLN A 498 9.97 -25.21 -0.14
CA GLN A 498 10.11 -24.29 -1.27
C GLN A 498 9.10 -23.13 -1.20
N PHE A 499 7.88 -23.38 -0.70
CA PHE A 499 6.82 -22.38 -0.57
C PHE A 499 7.03 -21.37 0.58
N ALA A 500 7.95 -21.65 1.49
CA ALA A 500 8.36 -20.74 2.56
C ALA A 500 9.44 -19.73 2.12
N ARG A 501 10.04 -19.91 0.95
CA ARG A 501 11.18 -19.12 0.44
C ARG A 501 10.73 -17.90 -0.38
N GLN A 502 11.69 -17.04 -0.73
CA GLN A 502 11.52 -15.96 -1.70
C GLN A 502 12.52 -16.15 -2.86
N SER A 503 12.20 -15.55 -4.01
CA SER A 503 13.10 -15.51 -5.18
C SER A 503 13.55 -16.89 -5.70
N VAL A 504 12.69 -17.92 -5.57
CA VAL A 504 12.95 -19.26 -6.11
C VAL A 504 12.71 -19.29 -7.62
N ILE A 505 13.43 -20.11 -8.35
CA ILE A 505 13.13 -20.41 -9.76
C ILE A 505 12.55 -21.83 -9.81
N GLU A 506 11.39 -21.97 -10.43
CA GLU A 506 10.79 -23.26 -10.75
C GLU A 506 11.10 -23.58 -12.21
N LEU A 507 11.94 -24.60 -12.43
CA LEU A 507 12.21 -25.14 -13.76
C LEU A 507 11.22 -26.27 -14.05
N CYS A 508 10.36 -26.10 -15.04
CA CYS A 508 9.42 -27.12 -15.46
C CYS A 508 9.91 -27.82 -16.73
N HIS A 509 10.15 -29.11 -16.63
CA HIS A 509 10.55 -29.96 -17.75
C HIS A 509 9.39 -30.85 -18.18
N ASN A 510 8.97 -30.74 -19.44
CA ASN A 510 8.01 -31.66 -20.05
C ASN A 510 8.75 -32.81 -20.71
N TYR A 511 8.32 -34.05 -20.48
CA TYR A 511 9.08 -35.22 -20.92
C TYR A 511 9.22 -35.29 -22.44
N GLY A 512 10.43 -35.59 -22.90
CA GLY A 512 10.77 -35.81 -24.31
C GLY A 512 11.19 -34.55 -25.05
N THR A 513 11.11 -33.35 -24.44
CA THR A 513 11.63 -32.13 -25.09
C THR A 513 13.15 -32.15 -25.25
N GLU A 514 13.85 -32.84 -24.37
CA GLU A 514 15.31 -33.02 -24.39
C GLU A 514 15.78 -33.81 -25.62
N ASP A 515 14.92 -34.67 -26.16
CA ASP A 515 15.22 -35.56 -27.29
C ASP A 515 14.92 -34.92 -28.65
N ASP A 516 14.15 -33.82 -28.69
CA ASP A 516 13.82 -33.10 -29.91
C ASP A 516 14.80 -31.96 -30.18
N SER A 517 15.69 -32.11 -31.15
CA SER A 517 16.69 -31.09 -31.49
C SER A 517 16.09 -29.80 -32.07
N SER A 518 14.87 -29.84 -32.62
CA SER A 518 14.17 -28.68 -33.18
C SER A 518 13.39 -27.87 -32.13
N PHE A 519 13.08 -28.50 -31.00
CA PHE A 519 12.29 -27.90 -29.93
C PHE A 519 13.06 -26.82 -29.16
N HIS A 520 12.38 -25.72 -28.81
CA HIS A 520 12.90 -24.63 -27.98
C HIS A 520 11.73 -23.93 -27.28
N TYR A 521 11.91 -23.56 -26.00
CA TYR A 521 10.88 -22.82 -25.24
C TYR A 521 10.98 -21.31 -25.41
N TYR A 522 12.21 -20.78 -25.45
CA TYR A 522 12.43 -19.36 -25.65
C TYR A 522 12.31 -19.00 -27.13
N VAL A 523 11.28 -18.25 -27.47
CA VAL A 523 10.97 -17.82 -28.85
C VAL A 523 10.98 -16.31 -29.04
N PHE A 524 11.29 -15.53 -27.99
CA PHE A 524 11.51 -14.08 -28.10
C PHE A 524 12.89 -13.82 -28.70
N ASN A 525 13.03 -14.15 -29.98
CA ASN A 525 14.24 -13.86 -30.73
C ASN A 525 14.25 -12.35 -31.06
N GLU A 526 15.42 -11.70 -31.02
CA GLU A 526 15.61 -10.28 -31.37
C GLU A 526 15.14 -9.92 -32.80
N ALA A 527 14.72 -10.91 -33.60
CA ALA A 527 14.23 -10.74 -34.96
C ALA A 527 12.73 -10.36 -35.07
N ASN A 528 11.94 -10.41 -33.99
CA ASN A 528 10.50 -10.06 -34.04
C ASN A 528 10.14 -9.00 -32.99
N ASP A 529 10.47 -7.74 -33.28
CA ASP A 529 10.31 -6.60 -32.36
C ASP A 529 8.85 -6.32 -31.92
N ASN A 530 7.87 -6.90 -32.61
CA ASN A 530 6.45 -6.60 -32.41
C ASN A 530 5.77 -7.53 -31.38
N VAL A 531 6.47 -8.52 -30.81
CA VAL A 531 5.91 -9.38 -29.75
C VAL A 531 6.85 -9.36 -28.54
N LYS A 532 6.31 -9.06 -27.36
CA LYS A 532 7.04 -9.03 -26.08
C LYS A 532 6.32 -9.91 -25.06
N GLY A 533 7.02 -10.28 -23.98
CA GLY A 533 6.49 -11.12 -22.92
C GLY A 533 7.41 -11.10 -21.71
N PHE A 534 7.48 -12.21 -20.98
CA PHE A 534 8.47 -12.38 -19.91
C PHE A 534 9.88 -12.14 -20.44
N ASP A 535 10.57 -11.14 -19.88
CA ASP A 535 11.80 -10.60 -20.46
C ASP A 535 13.07 -11.17 -19.81
N HIS A 536 13.14 -11.23 -18.47
CA HIS A 536 14.34 -11.70 -17.77
C HIS A 536 14.09 -12.15 -16.33
N ILE A 537 15.08 -12.86 -15.79
CA ILE A 537 15.28 -13.08 -14.37
C ILE A 537 16.46 -12.20 -13.92
N SER A 538 16.36 -11.55 -12.77
CA SER A 538 17.49 -10.78 -12.21
C SER A 538 18.14 -11.50 -11.03
N ILE A 539 19.46 -11.40 -10.95
CA ILE A 539 20.25 -11.76 -9.77
C ILE A 539 21.15 -10.60 -9.39
N SER A 540 21.45 -10.44 -8.10
CA SER A 540 22.33 -9.37 -7.63
C SER A 540 23.57 -9.91 -6.93
N THR A 541 24.66 -9.16 -7.00
CA THR A 541 25.93 -9.51 -6.37
C THR A 541 26.63 -8.27 -5.81
N LYS A 542 27.34 -8.46 -4.69
CA LYS A 542 28.18 -7.41 -4.09
C LYS A 542 29.37 -7.05 -4.96
N ASN A 543 29.86 -7.97 -5.79
CA ASN A 543 31.03 -7.77 -6.64
C ASN A 543 30.78 -8.35 -8.02
N LEU A 544 30.26 -7.51 -8.92
CA LEU A 544 29.93 -7.88 -10.29
C LEU A 544 31.16 -8.40 -11.03
N ASP A 545 32.28 -7.68 -10.99
CA ASP A 545 33.51 -8.07 -11.68
C ASP A 545 34.00 -9.47 -11.29
N SER A 546 34.02 -9.77 -9.99
CA SER A 546 34.46 -11.07 -9.50
C SER A 546 33.51 -12.18 -9.94
N PHE A 547 32.20 -11.91 -9.95
CA PHE A 547 31.20 -12.87 -10.36
C PHE A 547 31.23 -13.11 -11.87
N VAL A 548 31.37 -12.07 -12.68
CA VAL A 548 31.56 -12.17 -14.14
C VAL A 548 32.78 -13.01 -14.48
N ARG A 549 33.93 -12.78 -13.82
CA ARG A 549 35.13 -13.61 -14.02
C ARG A 549 34.89 -15.08 -13.63
N HIS A 550 34.14 -15.31 -12.56
CA HIS A 550 33.76 -16.67 -12.16
C HIS A 550 32.92 -17.35 -13.26
N LEU A 551 31.91 -16.67 -13.79
CA LEU A 551 31.06 -17.20 -14.87
C LEU A 551 31.85 -17.47 -16.15
N GLN A 552 32.72 -16.55 -16.55
CA GLN A 552 33.62 -16.74 -17.70
C GLN A 552 34.55 -17.94 -17.50
N SER A 553 35.04 -18.19 -16.28
CA SER A 553 35.86 -19.37 -15.96
C SER A 553 35.08 -20.70 -16.02
N LYS A 554 33.75 -20.63 -16.11
CA LYS A 554 32.80 -21.76 -16.24
C LYS A 554 32.20 -21.84 -17.64
N ASP A 555 32.83 -21.18 -18.62
CA ASP A 555 32.38 -21.12 -20.00
C ASP A 555 30.93 -20.60 -20.13
N VAL A 556 30.59 -19.57 -19.36
CA VAL A 556 29.36 -18.80 -19.54
C VAL A 556 29.69 -17.56 -20.37
N GLU A 557 28.97 -17.34 -21.45
CA GLU A 557 29.07 -16.11 -22.23
C GLU A 557 28.42 -14.97 -21.45
N VAL A 558 29.15 -13.87 -21.30
CA VAL A 558 28.72 -12.71 -20.52
C VAL A 558 28.85 -11.45 -21.37
N THR A 559 27.76 -10.70 -21.47
CA THR A 559 27.72 -9.37 -22.08
C THR A 559 27.70 -8.32 -20.99
N THR A 560 28.76 -7.51 -20.89
CA THR A 560 28.82 -6.40 -19.92
C THR A 560 28.27 -5.13 -20.57
N ASN A 561 27.16 -4.61 -20.05
CA ASN A 561 26.47 -3.46 -20.66
C ASN A 561 26.95 -2.12 -20.07
N LYS A 562 27.25 -2.08 -18.76
CA LYS A 562 27.78 -0.92 -18.00
C LYS A 562 28.66 -1.39 -16.83
N SER A 563 29.17 -0.47 -16.01
CA SER A 563 29.99 -0.80 -14.83
C SER A 563 29.23 -1.55 -13.72
N ASP A 564 27.89 -1.52 -13.75
CA ASP A 564 27.01 -2.01 -12.68
C ASP A 564 26.03 -3.10 -13.13
N ASN A 565 26.08 -3.52 -14.40
CA ASN A 565 25.26 -4.64 -14.89
C ASN A 565 25.94 -5.53 -15.94
N ALA A 566 25.53 -6.79 -15.98
CA ALA A 566 25.89 -7.76 -17.01
C ALA A 566 24.69 -8.63 -17.38
N THR A 567 24.74 -9.24 -18.56
CA THR A 567 23.70 -10.13 -19.07
C THR A 567 24.30 -11.47 -19.46
N ILE A 568 23.60 -12.55 -19.13
CA ILE A 568 23.91 -13.92 -19.56
C ILE A 568 22.63 -14.58 -20.07
N HIS A 569 22.77 -15.72 -20.75
CA HIS A 569 21.65 -16.56 -21.15
C HIS A 569 21.80 -17.97 -20.59
N ASP A 570 20.68 -18.57 -20.20
CA ASP A 570 20.64 -19.97 -19.81
C ASP A 570 20.68 -20.90 -21.05
N PRO A 571 20.76 -22.23 -20.87
CA PRO A 571 20.82 -23.18 -21.98
C PRO A 571 19.59 -23.17 -22.90
N ASP A 572 18.46 -22.65 -22.43
CA ASP A 572 17.21 -22.53 -23.17
C ASP A 572 17.05 -21.14 -23.83
N GLY A 573 17.95 -20.19 -23.55
CA GLY A 573 17.96 -18.84 -24.10
C GLY A 573 17.32 -17.78 -23.20
N TRP A 574 16.90 -18.13 -21.98
CA TRP A 574 16.33 -17.16 -21.04
C TRP A 574 17.38 -16.15 -20.61
N LYS A 575 17.04 -14.87 -20.73
CA LYS A 575 17.90 -13.75 -20.31
C LYS A 575 17.96 -13.67 -18.79
N ILE A 576 19.19 -13.55 -18.27
CA ILE A 576 19.45 -13.30 -16.85
C ILE A 576 20.26 -12.00 -16.74
N GLU A 577 19.72 -11.02 -16.04
CA GLU A 577 20.42 -9.77 -15.72
C GLU A 577 21.11 -9.89 -14.35
N ILE A 578 22.38 -9.50 -14.32
CA ILE A 578 23.22 -9.51 -13.12
C ILE A 578 23.51 -8.07 -12.73
N HIS A 579 23.07 -7.68 -11.53
CA HIS A 579 23.21 -6.32 -11.04
C HIS A 579 24.21 -6.24 -9.87
N SER A 580 24.96 -5.15 -9.80
CA SER A 580 25.66 -4.81 -8.55
C SER A 580 24.65 -4.36 -7.48
N TYR A 581 25.05 -4.38 -6.21
CA TYR A 581 24.21 -3.83 -5.13
C TYR A 581 24.02 -2.32 -5.24
N ASP A 582 24.83 -1.62 -6.03
CA ASP A 582 24.67 -0.19 -6.29
C ASP A 582 23.75 0.11 -7.48
N TYR A 583 23.27 -0.93 -8.18
CA TYR A 583 22.37 -0.78 -9.32
C TYR A 583 21.08 -0.05 -8.91
N LEU A 584 20.74 1.01 -9.65
CA LEU A 584 19.59 1.89 -9.38
C LEU A 584 19.56 2.48 -7.95
N SER A 585 20.72 2.62 -7.30
CA SER A 585 20.83 3.25 -5.98
C SER A 585 20.62 4.77 -5.97
N GLN A 586 20.68 5.43 -7.15
CA GLN A 586 20.45 6.88 -7.33
C GLN A 586 19.02 7.22 -7.72
#